data_AF-A0A1H7MBP6-F1
#
_entry.id   AF-A0A1H7MBP6-F1
#
_cell.length_a   1.000
_cell.length_b   1.000
_cell.length_c   1.000
_cell.angle_alpha   90.00
_cell.angle_beta   90.00
_cell.angle_gamma   90.00
#
_symmetry.space_group_name_H-M   'P 1'
#
loop_
_entity.id
_entity.type
_entity.pdbx_description
1 polymer ?
#
loop_
_entity_poly.entity_id
_entity_poly.type
_entity_poly.pdbx_seq_one_letter_code
_entity_poly.pdbx_strand_id
1 'polypeptide(L)'
;MFSVFNIKAKMKAENITEKQVVEFLRQRQQQLKDELRSIEITINTITQSKSAGLTGQPLGEQTEEAPKRKKEGKKVLIPQEKFNPNSKLDQKISYALTQIGAGFKDEILDVLNKAQPEVDPYKVEKAVAVRLSYLLKNDFIQATKYGRSYKYSLR
;
A
#
# COMPACT_ATOMS: atom_id res chain seq x y z
N MET A 1 16.69 2.48 -51.81
CA MET A 1 16.33 1.11 -52.26
C MET A 1 16.16 0.24 -51.02
N PHE A 2 15.04 -0.47 -50.97
CA PHE A 2 14.47 -1.28 -49.89
C PHE A 2 15.42 -2.36 -49.32
N SER A 3 15.42 -2.57 -47.99
CA SER A 3 14.85 -3.74 -47.25
C SER A 3 15.73 -5.01 -47.36
N VAL A 4 15.96 -5.88 -46.37
CA VAL A 4 15.02 -6.54 -45.44
C VAL A 4 15.79 -7.26 -44.28
N PHE A 5 15.06 -7.60 -43.19
CA PHE A 5 15.31 -8.62 -42.12
C PHE A 5 16.29 -8.26 -40.99
N ASN A 6 15.90 -7.87 -39.77
CA ASN A 6 14.95 -8.43 -38.78
C ASN A 6 15.23 -9.90 -38.38
N ILE A 7 15.11 -10.16 -37.06
CA ILE A 7 15.21 -11.45 -36.34
C ILE A 7 16.61 -11.83 -35.84
N LYS A 8 17.02 -11.28 -34.69
CA LYS A 8 17.88 -12.00 -33.72
C LYS A 8 17.52 -11.74 -32.27
N ALA A 9 16.23 -11.52 -31.97
CA ALA A 9 15.68 -11.86 -30.66
C ALA A 9 15.29 -13.35 -30.68
N LYS A 10 16.31 -14.22 -30.68
CA LYS A 10 16.10 -15.67 -30.66
C LYS A 10 15.80 -16.05 -29.20
N MET A 11 14.52 -16.12 -28.86
CA MET A 11 14.05 -16.80 -27.65
C MET A 11 14.69 -18.20 -27.62
N LYS A 12 15.59 -18.41 -26.68
CA LYS A 12 16.01 -19.75 -26.27
C LYS A 12 15.00 -20.22 -25.23
N ALA A 13 13.91 -20.81 -25.72
CA ALA A 13 13.15 -21.78 -24.93
C ALA A 13 14.03 -23.03 -24.81
N GLU A 14 15.04 -22.97 -23.94
CA GLU A 14 15.75 -24.16 -23.50
C GLU A 14 14.82 -24.92 -22.56
N ASN A 15 14.65 -26.22 -22.80
CA ASN A 15 13.77 -27.10 -22.02
C ASN A 15 14.10 -26.96 -20.54
N ILE A 16 13.30 -26.18 -19.81
CA ILE A 16 13.44 -26.02 -18.36
C ILE A 16 13.27 -27.41 -17.78
N THR A 17 14.38 -27.98 -17.28
CA THR A 17 14.35 -29.33 -16.73
C THR A 17 13.64 -29.30 -15.38
N GLU A 18 12.93 -30.37 -15.04
CA GLU A 18 12.24 -30.48 -13.74
C GLU A 18 13.19 -30.20 -12.57
N LYS A 19 14.47 -30.58 -12.71
CA LYS A 19 15.53 -30.28 -11.74
C LYS A 19 15.75 -28.77 -11.54
N GLN A 20 15.79 -28.00 -12.63
CA GLN A 20 15.93 -26.53 -12.56
C GLN A 20 14.70 -25.86 -11.94
N VAL A 21 13.50 -26.39 -12.20
CA VAL A 21 12.28 -25.90 -11.54
C VAL A 21 12.35 -26.18 -10.04
N VAL A 22 12.75 -27.38 -9.64
CA VAL A 22 12.88 -27.75 -8.22
C VAL A 22 13.94 -26.91 -7.52
N GLU A 23 15.09 -26.65 -8.15
CA GLU A 23 16.12 -25.77 -7.60
C GLU A 23 15.61 -24.33 -7.43
N PHE A 24 14.93 -23.79 -8.43
CA PHE A 24 14.32 -22.46 -8.35
C PHE A 24 13.30 -22.38 -7.22
N LEU A 25 12.42 -23.37 -7.08
CA LEU A 25 11.42 -23.42 -6.02
C LEU A 25 12.06 -23.55 -4.63
N ARG A 26 13.14 -24.34 -4.49
CA ARG A 26 13.90 -24.42 -3.24
C ARG A 26 14.59 -23.11 -2.90
N GLN A 27 15.19 -22.45 -3.87
CA GLN A 27 15.81 -21.14 -3.69
C GLN A 27 14.76 -20.10 -3.27
N ARG A 28 13.58 -20.11 -3.92
CA ARG A 28 12.46 -19.23 -3.55
C ARG A 28 11.93 -19.53 -2.15
N GLN A 29 11.82 -20.81 -1.78
CA GLN A 29 11.44 -21.23 -0.44
C GLN A 29 12.42 -20.71 0.61
N GLN A 30 13.72 -20.73 0.32
CA GLN A 30 14.74 -20.24 1.24
C GLN A 30 14.65 -18.72 1.42
N GLN A 31 14.51 -17.96 0.32
CA GLN A 31 14.31 -16.50 0.38
C GLN A 31 13.12 -16.11 1.27
N LEU A 32 11.98 -16.80 1.09
CA LEU A 32 10.78 -16.53 1.90
C LEU A 32 10.99 -16.82 3.38
N LYS A 33 11.77 -17.85 3.73
CA LYS A 33 12.13 -18.13 5.13
C LYS A 33 13.01 -17.04 5.73
N ASP A 34 13.95 -16.50 4.96
CA ASP A 34 14.83 -15.44 5.43
C ASP A 34 14.08 -14.11 5.58
N GLU A 35 13.13 -13.81 4.68
CA GLU A 35 12.20 -12.69 4.84
C GLU A 35 11.36 -12.82 6.13
N LEU A 36 10.82 -14.02 6.41
CA LEU A 36 10.08 -14.28 7.65
C LEU A 36 10.94 -14.08 8.91
N ARG A 37 12.20 -14.56 8.90
CA ARG A 37 13.13 -14.34 10.01
C ARG A 37 13.38 -12.85 10.25
N SER A 38 13.59 -12.07 9.19
CA SER A 38 13.79 -10.62 9.31
C SER A 38 12.57 -9.92 9.92
N ILE A 39 11.36 -10.36 9.54
CA ILE A 39 10.12 -9.85 10.13
C ILE A 39 10.05 -10.20 11.62
N GLU A 40 10.37 -11.44 11.99
CA GLU A 40 10.36 -11.89 13.39
C GLU A 40 11.36 -11.13 14.27
N ILE A 41 12.58 -10.89 13.78
CA ILE A 41 13.58 -10.06 14.47
C ILE A 41 13.05 -8.63 14.70
N THR A 42 12.39 -8.07 13.69
CA THR A 42 11.80 -6.72 13.77
C THR A 42 10.68 -6.68 14.82
N ILE A 43 9.80 -7.69 14.81
CA ILE A 43 8.73 -7.82 15.82
C ILE A 43 9.33 -7.92 17.22
N ASN A 44 10.34 -8.78 17.43
CA ASN A 44 10.99 -8.96 18.71
C ASN A 44 11.69 -7.68 19.21
N THR A 45 12.29 -6.91 18.30
CA THR A 45 12.91 -5.63 18.64
C THR A 45 11.87 -4.62 19.11
N ILE A 46 10.72 -4.52 18.43
CA ILE A 46 9.62 -3.63 18.78
C ILE A 46 8.96 -4.06 20.10
N THR A 47 8.79 -5.36 20.34
CA THR A 47 8.19 -5.85 21.60
C THR A 47 9.12 -5.68 22.79
N GLN A 48 10.43 -5.90 22.62
CA GLN A 48 11.43 -5.66 23.68
C GLN A 48 11.63 -4.18 23.99
N SER A 49 11.62 -3.30 22.97
CA SER A 49 11.68 -1.85 23.19
C SER A 49 10.42 -1.31 23.88
N LYS A 50 9.28 -2.01 23.79
CA LYS A 50 8.06 -1.69 24.54
C LYS A 50 8.08 -2.17 26.00
N SER A 51 8.89 -3.17 26.35
CA SER A 51 9.03 -3.66 27.73
C SER A 51 10.19 -3.02 28.52
N ALA A 52 11.10 -2.29 27.86
CA ALA A 52 12.26 -1.64 28.50
C ALA A 52 11.99 -0.22 29.03
N GLY A 53 10.73 0.21 29.16
CA GLY A 53 10.36 1.60 29.44
C GLY A 53 9.49 1.81 30.67
N LEU A 54 9.75 1.17 31.82
CA LEU A 54 9.12 1.53 33.10
C LEU A 54 10.05 1.22 34.29
N THR A 55 10.99 2.12 34.59
CA THR A 55 11.56 2.27 35.94
C THR A 55 11.73 3.76 36.26
N GLY A 56 11.03 4.25 37.30
CA GLY A 56 11.25 5.59 37.88
C GLY A 56 10.01 6.48 38.10
N GLN A 57 9.01 6.01 38.86
CA GLN A 57 8.29 6.65 40.01
C GLN A 57 8.29 8.21 40.25
N PRO A 58 7.37 8.79 41.08
CA PRO A 58 5.88 8.82 41.03
C PRO A 58 5.27 10.19 41.50
N LEU A 59 3.94 10.22 41.69
CA LEU A 59 3.05 11.16 42.45
C LEU A 59 2.07 12.03 41.63
N GLY A 60 0.79 11.81 41.89
CA GLY A 60 -0.34 12.62 41.44
C GLY A 60 -1.65 11.84 41.43
N GLU A 61 -2.19 11.59 42.62
CA GLU A 61 -3.45 10.89 42.92
C GLU A 61 -4.72 11.54 42.35
N GLN A 62 -5.69 10.66 42.05
CA GLN A 62 -7.16 10.86 42.06
C GLN A 62 -7.69 11.79 40.94
N THR A 63 -8.69 11.42 40.13
CA THR A 63 -10.06 11.03 40.52
C THR A 63 -10.68 10.16 39.42
N GLU A 64 -11.51 9.20 39.84
CA GLU A 64 -12.50 8.55 38.98
C GLU A 64 -13.41 9.59 38.33
N GLU A 65 -13.28 9.78 37.02
CA GLU A 65 -14.37 10.32 36.21
C GLU A 65 -14.29 9.68 34.83
N ALA A 66 -15.35 8.95 34.46
CA ALA A 66 -15.53 8.42 33.11
C ALA A 66 -15.27 9.53 32.08
N PRO A 67 -14.29 9.39 31.15
CA PRO A 67 -14.09 10.41 30.15
C PRO A 67 -15.09 10.19 29.02
N LYS A 68 -16.19 10.92 29.15
CA LYS A 68 -17.05 11.44 28.08
C LYS A 68 -16.27 11.55 26.75
N ARG A 69 -16.85 10.95 25.71
CA ARG A 69 -16.72 11.27 24.28
C ARG A 69 -15.64 12.32 23.99
N LYS A 70 -14.38 11.88 23.83
CA LYS A 70 -13.33 12.73 23.30
C LYS A 70 -13.59 12.91 21.81
N LYS A 71 -13.78 14.17 21.44
CA LYS A 71 -13.97 14.73 20.09
C LYS A 71 -13.16 13.93 19.07
N GLU A 72 -13.85 13.52 18.00
CA GLU A 72 -13.31 12.84 16.84
C GLU A 72 -12.03 13.54 16.37
N GLY A 73 -10.88 12.95 16.68
CA GLY A 73 -9.64 13.30 16.01
C GLY A 73 -9.87 13.06 14.52
N LYS A 74 -9.61 14.08 13.70
CA LYS A 74 -9.70 14.01 12.24
C LYS A 74 -9.01 12.73 11.78
N LYS A 75 -9.78 11.76 11.31
CA LYS A 75 -9.22 10.48 10.86
C LYS A 75 -8.49 10.78 9.56
N VAL A 76 -7.17 10.91 9.62
CA VAL A 76 -6.34 11.09 8.42
C VAL A 76 -6.09 9.71 7.82
N LEU A 77 -6.10 9.62 6.49
CA LEU A 77 -5.76 8.39 5.80
C LEU A 77 -4.27 8.09 6.00
N ILE A 78 -3.94 6.93 6.58
CA ILE A 78 -2.55 6.54 6.84
C ILE A 78 -1.90 6.12 5.51
N PRO A 79 -0.72 6.65 5.14
CA PRO A 79 0.04 6.22 3.96
C PRO A 79 0.26 4.70 3.95
N GLN A 80 0.25 4.08 2.77
CA GLN A 80 0.47 2.64 2.62
C GLN A 80 1.60 2.42 1.62
N GLU A 81 2.69 1.79 2.07
CA GLU A 81 3.84 1.48 1.20
C GLU A 81 3.64 0.19 0.40
N LYS A 82 2.80 -0.73 0.88
CA LYS A 82 2.59 -2.04 0.26
C LYS A 82 1.17 -2.17 -0.27
N PHE A 83 1.03 -2.59 -1.52
CA PHE A 83 -0.27 -2.89 -2.11
C PHE A 83 -0.80 -4.23 -1.58
N ASN A 84 -2.07 -4.24 -1.14
CA ASN A 84 -2.76 -5.46 -0.75
C ASN A 84 -4.07 -5.59 -1.56
N PRO A 85 -4.19 -6.58 -2.45
CA PRO A 85 -5.39 -6.78 -3.27
C PRO A 85 -6.67 -7.02 -2.47
N ASN A 86 -6.57 -7.57 -1.26
CA ASN A 86 -7.70 -7.88 -0.38
C ASN A 86 -8.03 -6.74 0.59
N SER A 87 -7.26 -5.65 0.56
CA SER A 87 -7.48 -4.49 1.42
C SER A 87 -8.71 -3.66 0.99
N LYS A 88 -9.19 -2.82 1.92
CA LYS A 88 -10.29 -1.89 1.63
C LYS A 88 -9.85 -0.90 0.56
N LEU A 89 -10.81 -0.41 -0.23
CA LEU A 89 -10.52 0.55 -1.29
C LEU A 89 -9.83 1.82 -0.76
N ASP A 90 -10.16 2.24 0.45
CA ASP A 90 -9.51 3.37 1.13
C ASP A 90 -8.00 3.15 1.30
N GLN A 91 -7.57 1.93 1.64
CA GLN A 91 -6.15 1.56 1.76
C GLN A 91 -5.47 1.48 0.39
N LYS A 92 -6.19 1.01 -0.63
CA LYS A 92 -5.70 1.02 -2.02
C LYS A 92 -5.51 2.45 -2.53
N ILE A 93 -6.45 3.36 -2.27
CA ILE A 93 -6.33 4.78 -2.61
C ILE A 93 -5.17 5.41 -1.83
N SER A 94 -5.01 5.09 -0.55
CA SER A 94 -3.84 5.51 0.23
C SER A 94 -2.52 5.08 -0.42
N TYR A 95 -2.42 3.80 -0.83
CA TYR A 95 -1.24 3.29 -1.52
C TYR A 95 -0.97 4.07 -2.81
N ALA A 96 -2.00 4.26 -3.64
CA ALA A 96 -1.85 5.01 -4.88
C ALA A 96 -1.38 6.46 -4.63
N LEU A 97 -1.96 7.15 -3.64
CA LEU A 97 -1.55 8.49 -3.24
C LEU A 97 -0.14 8.53 -2.61
N THR A 98 0.30 7.45 -1.95
CA THR A 98 1.66 7.33 -1.41
C THR A 98 2.69 7.22 -2.53
N GLN A 99 2.36 6.50 -3.62
CA GLN A 99 3.24 6.33 -4.78
C GLN A 99 3.37 7.61 -5.62
N ILE A 100 2.26 8.34 -5.83
CA ILE A 100 2.24 9.54 -6.70
C ILE A 100 2.39 10.85 -5.91
N GLY A 101 2.23 10.82 -4.58
CA GLY A 101 2.18 11.99 -3.69
C GLY A 101 0.88 12.78 -3.82
N ALA A 102 0.65 13.36 -5.00
CA ALA A 102 -0.57 14.06 -5.34
C ALA A 102 -0.95 13.81 -6.80
N GLY A 103 -2.19 13.41 -7.06
CA GLY A 103 -2.61 13.06 -8.41
C GLY A 103 -4.09 13.19 -8.70
N PHE A 104 -4.41 13.16 -9.99
CA PHE A 104 -5.79 13.17 -10.47
C PHE A 104 -6.43 11.78 -10.32
N LYS A 105 -7.77 11.72 -10.43
CA LYS A 105 -8.52 10.46 -10.41
C LYS A 105 -7.91 9.43 -11.39
N ASP A 106 -7.57 9.85 -12.59
CA ASP A 106 -7.08 8.96 -13.65
C ASP A 106 -5.67 8.41 -13.32
N GLU A 107 -4.79 9.24 -12.74
CA GLU A 107 -3.47 8.81 -12.28
C GLU A 107 -3.57 7.80 -11.11
N ILE A 108 -4.51 8.03 -10.19
CA ILE A 108 -4.80 7.09 -9.09
C ILE A 108 -5.28 5.75 -9.67
N LEU A 109 -6.15 5.79 -10.67
CA LEU A 109 -6.66 4.59 -11.34
C LEU A 109 -5.56 3.84 -12.09
N ASP A 110 -4.65 4.53 -12.76
CA ASP A 110 -3.53 3.90 -13.43
C ASP A 110 -2.64 3.11 -12.47
N VAL A 111 -2.36 3.66 -11.27
CA VAL A 111 -1.58 2.94 -10.24
C VAL A 111 -2.35 1.72 -9.74
N LEU A 112 -3.66 1.84 -9.52
CA LEU A 112 -4.49 0.73 -9.05
C LEU A 112 -4.64 -0.38 -10.10
N ASN A 113 -4.82 -0.02 -11.37
CA ASN A 113 -4.95 -0.96 -12.48
C ASN A 113 -3.61 -1.68 -12.74
N LYS A 114 -2.47 -0.99 -12.61
CA LYS A 114 -1.14 -1.62 -12.68
C LYS A 114 -0.92 -2.60 -11.53
N ALA A 115 -1.38 -2.25 -10.33
CA ALA A 115 -1.25 -3.11 -9.15
C ALA A 115 -2.23 -4.29 -9.15
N GLN A 116 -3.37 -4.17 -9.85
CA GLN A 116 -4.40 -5.21 -9.91
C GLN A 116 -5.04 -5.29 -11.31
N PRO A 117 -4.34 -5.88 -12.31
CA PRO A 117 -4.83 -5.95 -13.68
C PRO A 117 -6.01 -6.92 -13.88
N GLU A 118 -6.30 -7.77 -12.88
CA GLU A 118 -7.38 -8.76 -12.94
C GLU A 118 -8.79 -8.18 -12.72
N VAL A 119 -8.90 -6.94 -12.20
CA VAL A 119 -10.21 -6.33 -11.90
C VAL A 119 -10.68 -5.47 -13.06
N ASP A 120 -11.98 -5.56 -13.35
CA ASP A 120 -12.66 -4.72 -14.35
C ASP A 120 -12.44 -3.21 -14.07
N PRO A 121 -11.72 -2.49 -14.96
CA PRO A 121 -11.39 -1.08 -14.78
C PRO A 121 -12.60 -0.18 -14.57
N TYR A 122 -13.74 -0.49 -15.21
CA TYR A 122 -14.94 0.34 -15.13
C TYR A 122 -15.59 0.27 -13.73
N LYS A 123 -15.51 -0.89 -13.08
CA LYS A 123 -15.98 -1.06 -11.70
C LYS A 123 -15.06 -0.36 -10.70
N VAL A 124 -13.75 -0.43 -10.91
CA VAL A 124 -12.76 0.26 -10.06
C VAL A 124 -12.94 1.77 -10.16
N GLU A 125 -13.11 2.30 -11.37
CA GLU A 125 -13.30 3.75 -11.59
C GLU A 125 -14.48 4.30 -10.78
N LYS A 126 -15.67 3.69 -10.92
CA LYS A 126 -16.87 4.15 -10.20
C LYS A 126 -16.66 4.09 -8.69
N ALA A 127 -16.09 2.99 -8.20
CA ALA A 127 -15.84 2.81 -6.78
C ALA A 127 -14.85 3.85 -6.23
N VAL A 128 -13.77 4.13 -6.97
CA VAL A 128 -12.76 5.12 -6.60
C VAL A 128 -13.34 6.52 -6.61
N ALA A 129 -14.13 6.91 -7.61
CA ALA A 129 -14.76 8.23 -7.66
C ALA A 129 -15.70 8.48 -6.46
N VAL A 130 -16.54 7.51 -6.13
CA VAL A 130 -17.41 7.57 -4.95
C VAL A 130 -16.58 7.66 -3.67
N ARG A 131 -15.49 6.88 -3.57
CA ARG A 131 -14.64 6.92 -2.37
C ARG A 131 -13.80 8.17 -2.22
N LEU A 132 -13.21 8.70 -3.28
CA LEU A 132 -12.51 9.98 -3.24
C LEU A 132 -13.43 11.11 -2.75
N SER A 133 -14.69 11.11 -3.20
CA SER A 133 -15.69 12.08 -2.75
C SER A 133 -15.98 11.93 -1.25
N TYR A 134 -16.13 10.69 -0.76
CA TYR A 134 -16.31 10.42 0.67
C TYR A 134 -15.08 10.82 1.50
N LEU A 135 -13.88 10.44 1.05
CA LEU A 135 -12.63 10.72 1.76
C LEU A 135 -12.37 12.22 1.86
N LEU A 136 -12.64 12.96 0.79
CA LEU A 136 -12.53 14.42 0.77
C LEU A 136 -13.56 15.07 1.71
N LYS A 137 -14.83 14.64 1.65
CA LYS A 137 -15.92 15.20 2.47
C LYS A 137 -15.68 15.01 3.98
N ASN A 138 -14.98 13.94 4.36
CA ASN A 138 -14.69 13.61 5.75
C ASN A 138 -13.24 13.96 6.17
N ASP A 139 -12.55 14.83 5.41
CA ASP A 139 -11.21 15.32 5.73
C ASP A 139 -10.10 14.24 5.87
N PHE A 140 -10.30 13.04 5.29
CA PHE A 140 -9.28 11.99 5.28
C PHE A 140 -8.12 12.28 4.32
N ILE A 141 -8.44 12.97 3.22
CA ILE A 141 -7.52 13.40 2.17
C ILE A 141 -7.77 14.88 1.87
N GLN A 142 -6.80 15.54 1.26
CA GLN A 142 -6.97 16.90 0.76
C GLN A 142 -7.04 16.91 -0.76
N ALA A 143 -7.70 17.93 -1.32
CA ALA A 143 -7.77 18.12 -2.75
C ALA A 143 -7.59 19.58 -3.13
N THR A 144 -6.80 19.83 -4.17
CA THR A 144 -6.65 21.16 -4.78
C THR A 144 -7.40 21.17 -6.11
N LYS A 145 -8.23 22.19 -6.33
CA LYS A 145 -9.00 22.33 -7.57
C LYS A 145 -8.08 22.81 -8.70
N TYR A 146 -8.01 22.05 -9.78
CA TYR A 146 -7.29 22.38 -11.01
C TYR A 146 -8.29 22.34 -12.18
N GLY A 147 -8.85 23.51 -12.52
CA GLY A 147 -9.85 23.65 -13.57
C GLY A 147 -11.14 22.88 -13.26
N ARG A 148 -11.43 21.86 -14.09
CA ARG A 148 -12.61 20.98 -13.94
C ARG A 148 -12.35 19.75 -13.06
N SER A 149 -11.09 19.54 -12.64
CA SER A 149 -10.66 18.36 -11.90
C SER A 149 -10.09 18.72 -10.54
N TYR A 150 -10.00 17.73 -9.67
CA TYR A 150 -9.36 17.83 -8.37
C TYR A 150 -8.08 17.00 -8.36
N LYS A 151 -7.00 17.58 -7.86
CA LYS A 151 -5.76 16.88 -7.57
C LYS A 151 -5.78 16.49 -6.09
N TYR A 152 -5.82 15.19 -5.82
CA TYR A 152 -5.94 14.63 -4.48
C TYR A 152 -4.56 14.33 -3.91
N SER A 153 -4.38 14.52 -2.61
CA SER A 153 -3.19 14.08 -1.88
C SER A 153 -3.55 13.60 -0.48
N LEU A 154 -2.63 12.86 0.14
CA LEU A 154 -2.67 12.65 1.57
C LEU A 154 -2.49 13.99 2.31
N ARG A 155 -3.02 14.07 3.51
CA ARG A 155 -2.95 15.25 4.37
C ARG A 155 -1.72 15.18 5.27
#